data_AF-A0AAV5VX91-F1
#
_entry.id   AF-A0AAV5VX91-F1
#
_cell.length_a   1.000
_cell.length_b   1.000
_cell.length_c   1.000
_cell.angle_alpha   90.00
_cell.angle_beta   90.00
_cell.angle_gamma   90.00
#
_symmetry.space_group_name_H-M   'P 1'
#
loop_
_entity.id
_entity.type
_entity.pdbx_description
1 polymer ?
#
loop_
_entity_poly.entity_id
_entity_poly.type
_entity_poly.pdbx_seq_one_letter_code
_entity_poly.pdbx_strand_id
1 'polypeptide(L)'
;FPTPYFAFKMLEFLLQIFTFCTLIASMFFNFLLFILINRNGSRIGNYRHFFVCSIIFDLAYSLSEWIVSPFYYTTRGVCVVAAASPFCTKQPLIEILWCLWMKLYMDIIIIVAHSFIYRYAIVSRSFLLALYENPIYAAIVTLISFV
;
A
#
# COMPACT_ATOMS: atom_id res chain seq x y z
N PHE A 1 -24.41 -32.53 0.68
CA PHE A 1 -23.99 -31.33 -0.07
C PHE A 1 -23.78 -30.20 0.92
N PRO A 2 -22.57 -29.65 1.10
CA PRO A 2 -22.41 -28.50 1.97
C PRO A 2 -23.25 -27.35 1.41
N THR A 3 -24.12 -26.80 2.26
CA THR A 3 -24.94 -25.64 1.93
C THR A 3 -24.05 -24.46 1.54
N PRO A 4 -24.41 -23.63 0.54
CA PRO A 4 -23.57 -22.54 0.01
C PRO A 4 -23.05 -21.58 1.10
N TYR A 5 -23.79 -21.42 2.20
CA TYR A 5 -23.40 -20.62 3.37
C TYR A 5 -22.15 -21.12 4.11
N PHE A 6 -21.90 -22.43 4.14
CA PHE A 6 -20.74 -22.98 4.86
C PHE A 6 -19.44 -22.76 4.08
N ALA A 7 -19.49 -22.98 2.77
CA ALA A 7 -18.37 -22.68 1.87
C ALA A 7 -18.00 -21.20 1.90
N PHE A 8 -19.00 -20.33 2.02
CA PHE A 8 -18.83 -18.88 2.11
C PHE A 8 -18.07 -18.46 3.38
N LYS A 9 -18.53 -18.87 4.57
CA LYS A 9 -17.84 -18.55 5.84
C LYS A 9 -16.41 -19.10 5.91
N MET A 10 -16.20 -20.30 5.36
CA MET A 10 -14.87 -20.90 5.32
C MET A 10 -13.91 -20.09 4.45
N LEU A 11 -14.38 -19.55 3.32
CA LEU A 11 -13.56 -18.73 2.44
C LEU A 11 -13.21 -17.37 3.06
N GLU A 12 -14.16 -16.73 3.74
CA GLU A 12 -13.91 -15.48 4.48
C GLU A 12 -12.84 -15.68 5.56
N PHE A 13 -12.93 -16.78 6.30
CA PHE A 13 -11.95 -17.12 7.33
C PHE A 13 -10.56 -17.37 6.74
N LEU A 14 -10.47 -18.09 5.62
CA LEU A 14 -9.19 -18.30 4.92
C LEU A 14 -8.61 -16.98 4.39
N LEU A 15 -9.43 -16.09 3.86
CA LEU A 15 -9.02 -14.78 3.34
C LEU A 15 -8.52 -13.87 4.48
N GLN A 16 -9.18 -13.89 5.64
CA GLN A 16 -8.72 -13.17 6.83
C GLN A 16 -7.38 -13.70 7.35
N ILE A 17 -7.20 -15.03 7.42
CA ILE A 17 -5.91 -15.62 7.80
C ILE A 17 -4.83 -15.19 6.82
N PHE A 18 -5.10 -15.29 5.52
CA PHE A 18 -4.15 -14.93 4.49
C PHE A 18 -3.74 -13.45 4.60
N THR A 19 -4.70 -12.53 4.70
CA THR A 19 -4.44 -11.09 4.84
C THR A 19 -3.77 -10.72 6.16
N PHE A 20 -4.00 -11.48 7.22
CA PHE A 20 -3.26 -11.31 8.48
C PHE A 20 -1.81 -11.79 8.35
N CYS A 21 -1.57 -12.91 7.68
CA CYS A 21 -0.22 -13.40 7.39
C CYS A 21 0.56 -12.42 6.49
N THR A 22 -0.09 -11.82 5.49
CA THR A 22 0.55 -10.80 4.64
C THR A 22 0.87 -9.53 5.43
N LEU A 23 0.00 -9.10 6.35
CA LEU A 23 0.28 -7.98 7.25
C LEU A 23 1.55 -8.23 8.10
N ILE A 24 1.66 -9.41 8.72
CA ILE A 24 2.84 -9.78 9.52
C ILE A 24 4.10 -9.79 8.65
N ALA A 25 4.01 -10.40 7.46
CA ALA A 25 5.12 -10.45 6.52
C ALA A 25 5.54 -9.04 6.07
N SER A 26 4.58 -8.17 5.73
CA SER A 26 4.83 -6.77 5.37
C SER A 26 5.52 -6.03 6.52
N MET A 27 5.03 -6.15 7.75
CA MET A 27 5.69 -5.54 8.91
C MET A 27 7.13 -6.00 9.08
N PHE A 28 7.37 -7.31 8.94
CA PHE A 28 8.71 -7.88 9.05
C PHE A 28 9.67 -7.38 7.95
N PHE A 29 9.25 -7.41 6.69
CA PHE A 29 10.09 -6.95 5.57
C PHE A 29 10.32 -5.45 5.58
N ASN A 30 9.31 -4.65 5.92
CA ASN A 30 9.46 -3.20 6.05
C ASN A 30 10.36 -2.81 7.22
N PHE A 31 10.29 -3.54 8.33
CA PHE A 31 11.22 -3.36 9.45
C PHE A 31 12.66 -3.69 9.05
N LEU A 32 12.86 -4.79 8.31
CA LEU A 32 14.18 -5.15 7.78
C LEU A 32 14.71 -4.07 6.81
N LEU A 33 13.84 -3.55 5.95
CA LEU A 33 14.17 -2.46 5.03
C LEU A 33 14.56 -1.19 5.78
N PHE A 34 13.85 -0.85 6.85
CA PHE A 34 14.18 0.29 7.73
C PHE A 34 15.58 0.14 8.36
N ILE A 35 15.92 -1.05 8.86
CA ILE A 35 17.26 -1.34 9.39
C ILE A 35 18.32 -1.18 8.29
N LEU A 36 18.06 -1.70 7.09
CA LEU A 36 18.99 -1.63 5.96
C LEU A 36 19.27 -0.19 5.54
N ILE A 37 18.24 0.65 5.51
CA ILE A 37 18.35 2.09 5.23
C ILE A 37 19.21 2.79 6.28
N ASN A 38 18.96 2.53 7.57
CA ASN A 38 19.71 3.18 8.64
C ASN A 38 21.17 2.72 8.67
N ARG A 39 21.45 1.45 8.37
CA ARG A 39 22.82 0.91 8.30
C ARG A 39 23.60 1.42 7.10
N ASN A 40 22.95 1.59 5.95
CA ASN A 40 23.59 2.00 4.69
C ASN A 40 23.36 3.47 4.33
N GLY A 41 22.90 4.30 5.27
CA GLY A 41 22.47 5.67 5.01
C GLY A 41 23.50 6.53 4.27
N SER A 42 24.80 6.34 4.56
CA SER A 42 25.90 7.06 3.90
C SER A 42 26.13 6.67 2.43
N ARG A 43 25.73 5.46 2.01
CA ARG A 43 25.84 4.99 0.61
C ARG A 43 24.61 5.28 -0.24
N ILE A 44 23.44 5.43 0.38
CA ILE A 44 22.15 5.57 -0.32
C ILE A 44 21.87 7.04 -0.69
N GLY A 45 22.39 8.01 0.08
CA GLY A 45 22.18 9.44 -0.18
C GLY A 45 20.69 9.84 -0.13
N ASN A 46 20.29 10.85 -0.92
CA ASN A 46 18.93 11.39 -0.96
C ASN A 46 17.86 10.39 -1.43
N TYR A 47 18.27 9.26 -2.01
CA TYR A 47 17.36 8.19 -2.42
C TYR A 47 16.67 7.50 -1.22
N ARG A 48 17.19 7.70 0.00
CA ARG A 48 16.59 7.21 1.24
C ARG A 48 15.14 7.66 1.44
N HIS A 49 14.78 8.86 0.97
CA HIS A 49 13.42 9.38 1.13
C HIS A 49 12.38 8.50 0.45
N PHE A 50 12.66 7.99 -0.76
CA PHE A 50 11.75 7.09 -1.46
C PHE A 50 11.51 5.80 -0.68
N PHE A 51 12.55 5.19 -0.12
CA PHE A 51 12.39 3.97 0.65
C PHE A 51 11.60 4.20 1.95
N VAL A 52 11.81 5.32 2.63
CA VAL A 52 11.04 5.66 3.84
C VAL A 52 9.57 5.90 3.49
N CYS A 53 9.28 6.62 2.40
CA CYS A 53 7.92 6.77 1.91
C CYS A 53 7.31 5.41 1.55
N SER A 54 8.02 4.56 0.79
CA SER A 54 7.53 3.21 0.45
C SER A 54 7.17 2.39 1.69
N ILE A 55 7.99 2.43 2.75
CA ILE A 55 7.69 1.73 4.02
C ILE A 55 6.38 2.23 4.63
N ILE A 56 6.19 3.55 4.70
CA ILE A 56 4.99 4.15 5.31
C ILE A 56 3.73 3.76 4.53
N PHE A 57 3.78 3.89 3.20
CA PHE A 57 2.63 3.58 2.34
C PHE A 57 2.33 2.07 2.28
N ASP A 58 3.36 1.21 2.26
CA ASP A 58 3.16 -0.25 2.26
C ASP A 58 2.52 -0.73 3.57
N LEU A 59 2.99 -0.21 4.71
CA LEU A 59 2.37 -0.52 6.01
C LEU A 59 0.92 -0.01 6.10
N ALA A 60 0.66 1.21 5.62
CA ALA A 60 -0.69 1.77 5.58
C ALA A 60 -1.61 0.94 4.67
N TYR A 61 -1.10 0.48 3.52
CA TYR A 61 -1.82 -0.37 2.58
C TYR A 61 -2.14 -1.73 3.19
N SER A 62 -1.16 -2.44 3.75
CA SER A 62 -1.38 -3.76 4.35
C SER A 62 -2.33 -3.70 5.55
N LEU A 63 -2.25 -2.64 6.37
CA LEU A 63 -3.20 -2.44 7.46
C LEU A 63 -4.62 -2.19 6.93
N SER A 64 -4.75 -1.35 5.91
CA SER A 64 -6.04 -1.07 5.27
C SER A 64 -6.62 -2.34 4.63
N GLU A 65 -5.80 -3.14 3.95
CA GLU A 65 -6.20 -4.42 3.37
C GLU A 65 -6.77 -5.37 4.42
N TRP A 66 -6.08 -5.56 5.55
CA TRP A 66 -6.55 -6.41 6.63
C TRP A 66 -7.88 -5.92 7.24
N ILE A 67 -8.06 -4.60 7.39
CA ILE A 67 -9.30 -4.00 7.90
C ILE A 67 -10.44 -4.12 6.88
N VAL A 68 -10.16 -3.95 5.59
CA VAL A 68 -11.14 -3.95 4.49
C VAL A 68 -11.56 -5.36 4.11
N SER A 69 -10.63 -6.31 4.12
CA SER A 69 -10.81 -7.75 3.85
C SER A 69 -12.11 -8.38 4.39
N PRO A 70 -12.53 -8.17 5.66
CA PRO A 70 -13.80 -8.70 6.19
C PRO A 70 -15.08 -8.06 5.62
N PHE A 71 -14.99 -6.92 4.93
CA PHE A 71 -16.15 -6.16 4.44
C PHE A 71 -16.40 -6.33 2.94
N TYR A 72 -15.46 -6.94 2.21
CA TYR A 72 -15.49 -7.02 0.76
C TYR A 72 -15.20 -8.44 0.28
N TYR A 73 -16.01 -8.92 -0.66
CA TYR A 73 -15.77 -10.21 -1.29
C TYR A 73 -15.93 -10.11 -2.80
N THR A 74 -14.92 -10.57 -3.53
CA THR A 74 -14.97 -10.59 -4.99
C THR A 74 -15.42 -11.97 -5.46
N THR A 75 -16.65 -12.06 -5.98
CA THR A 75 -17.10 -13.26 -6.70
C THR A 75 -16.67 -13.15 -8.17
N ARG A 76 -16.66 -14.25 -8.92
CA ARG A 76 -16.34 -14.26 -10.35
C ARG A 76 -17.04 -13.12 -11.11
N GLY A 77 -16.27 -12.14 -11.57
CA GLY A 77 -16.72 -11.04 -12.42
C GLY A 77 -17.38 -9.85 -11.71
N VAL A 78 -17.56 -9.87 -10.39
CA VAL A 78 -18.16 -8.75 -9.64
C VAL A 78 -17.51 -8.62 -8.25
N CYS A 79 -16.99 -7.43 -7.94
CA CYS A 79 -16.64 -7.07 -6.57
C CYS A 79 -17.94 -6.78 -5.80
N VAL A 80 -18.29 -7.64 -4.84
CA VAL A 80 -19.52 -7.52 -4.05
C VAL A 80 -19.15 -7.03 -2.66
N VAL A 81 -19.72 -5.89 -2.27
CA VAL A 81 -19.67 -5.42 -0.88
C VAL A 81 -20.70 -6.23 -0.09
N ALA A 82 -20.26 -7.36 0.45
CA ALA A 82 -21.13 -8.21 1.26
C ALA A 82 -20.97 -7.83 2.72
N ALA A 83 -22.10 -7.50 3.36
CA ALA A 83 -22.16 -7.21 4.78
C ALA A 83 -21.98 -8.50 5.62
N ALA A 84 -20.76 -9.03 5.71
CA ALA A 84 -20.46 -10.25 6.45
C ALA A 84 -20.34 -10.04 7.97
N SER A 85 -20.21 -8.78 8.41
CA SER A 85 -19.93 -8.39 9.80
C SER A 85 -21.10 -7.61 10.42
N PRO A 86 -21.37 -7.73 11.74
CA PRO A 86 -22.40 -6.94 12.43
C PRO A 86 -22.16 -5.42 12.38
N PHE A 87 -20.95 -4.99 12.01
CA PHE A 87 -20.58 -3.57 11.83
C PHE A 87 -20.98 -3.00 10.46
N CYS A 88 -21.57 -3.80 9.57
CA CYS A 88 -21.97 -3.38 8.23
C CYS A 88 -23.18 -2.44 8.16
N THR A 89 -23.70 -2.01 9.31
CA THR A 89 -24.73 -0.97 9.43
C THR A 89 -24.19 0.43 9.04
N LYS A 90 -22.87 0.64 9.06
CA LYS A 90 -22.24 1.91 8.66
C LYS A 90 -21.70 1.85 7.22
N GLN A 91 -22.60 1.76 6.24
CA GLN A 91 -22.27 1.79 4.80
C GLN A 91 -21.26 2.89 4.37
N PRO A 92 -21.38 4.17 4.81
CA PRO A 92 -20.44 5.20 4.36
C PRO A 92 -19.01 4.95 4.87
N LEU A 93 -18.84 4.34 6.04
CA LEU A 93 -17.52 4.02 6.58
C LEU A 93 -16.83 2.94 5.73
N ILE A 94 -17.60 1.95 5.30
CA ILE A 94 -17.13 0.85 4.47
C ILE A 94 -16.62 1.40 3.14
N GLU A 95 -17.40 2.26 2.47
CA GLU A 95 -17.02 2.90 1.20
C GLU A 95 -15.74 3.75 1.34
N ILE A 96 -15.64 4.55 2.41
CA ILE A 96 -14.44 5.35 2.68
C ILE A 96 -13.20 4.45 2.85
N LEU A 97 -13.30 3.34 3.58
CA LEU A 97 -12.19 2.41 3.78
C LEU A 97 -11.75 1.75 2.46
N TRP A 98 -12.68 1.48 1.55
CA TRP A 98 -12.35 0.96 0.23
C TRP A 98 -11.68 1.98 -0.67
N CYS A 99 -12.21 3.20 -0.73
CA CYS A 99 -11.57 4.29 -1.45
C CYS A 99 -10.16 4.55 -0.90
N LEU A 100 -9.97 4.48 0.41
CA LEU A 100 -8.66 4.60 1.05
C LEU A 100 -7.72 3.47 0.61
N TRP A 101 -8.17 2.22 0.65
CA TRP A 101 -7.36 1.07 0.24
C TRP A 101 -6.93 1.17 -1.24
N MET A 102 -7.86 1.51 -2.14
CA MET A 102 -7.56 1.70 -3.57
C MET A 102 -6.64 2.90 -3.81
N LYS A 103 -6.81 3.99 -3.05
CA LYS A 103 -5.92 5.15 -3.14
C LYS A 103 -4.49 4.78 -2.73
N LEU A 104 -4.32 4.10 -1.59
CA LEU A 104 -3.01 3.66 -1.12
C LEU A 104 -2.31 2.74 -2.12
N TYR A 105 -3.06 1.88 -2.82
CA TYR A 105 -2.52 1.07 -3.91
C TYR A 105 -1.96 1.92 -5.07
N MET A 106 -2.70 2.94 -5.50
CA MET A 106 -2.25 3.87 -6.55
C MET A 106 -1.03 4.67 -6.09
N ASP A 107 -1.03 5.13 -4.84
CA ASP A 107 0.07 5.89 -4.24
C ASP A 107 1.38 5.06 -4.25
N ILE A 108 1.31 3.76 -3.96
CA ILE A 108 2.47 2.85 -4.04
C ILE A 108 2.99 2.77 -5.48
N ILE A 109 2.13 2.60 -6.48
CA ILE A 109 2.54 2.55 -7.89
C ILE A 109 3.25 3.84 -8.29
N ILE A 110 2.72 4.99 -7.87
CA ILE A 110 3.29 6.31 -8.14
C ILE A 110 4.68 6.43 -7.52
N ILE A 111 4.86 6.02 -6.26
CA ILE A 111 6.18 6.04 -5.60
C ILE A 111 7.18 5.16 -6.35
N VAL A 112 6.76 3.97 -6.77
CA VAL A 112 7.60 3.06 -7.55
C VAL A 112 8.00 3.69 -8.89
N ALA A 113 7.06 4.30 -9.61
CA ALA A 113 7.32 5.02 -10.86
C ALA A 113 8.31 6.19 -10.66
N HIS A 114 8.11 7.00 -9.62
CA HIS A 114 9.04 8.08 -9.25
C HIS A 114 10.44 7.55 -8.94
N SER A 115 10.54 6.39 -8.30
CA SER A 115 11.82 5.76 -8.01
C SER A 115 12.61 5.40 -9.27
N PHE A 116 11.92 5.00 -10.35
CA PHE A 116 12.55 4.73 -11.65
C PHE A 116 12.96 6.01 -12.36
N ILE A 117 12.11 7.04 -12.35
CA ILE A 117 12.42 8.36 -12.93
C ILE A 117 13.67 8.95 -12.24
N TYR A 118 13.75 8.85 -10.91
CA TYR A 118 14.91 9.30 -10.15
C TYR A 118 16.20 8.56 -10.56
N ARG A 119 16.14 7.22 -10.71
CA ARG A 119 17.29 6.43 -11.17
C ARG A 119 17.72 6.81 -12.59
N TYR A 120 16.77 7.05 -13.48
CA TYR A 120 17.05 7.53 -14.83
C TYR A 120 17.73 8.90 -14.81
N ALA A 121 17.22 9.83 -13.98
CA ALA A 121 17.77 11.18 -13.86
C ALA A 121 19.23 11.19 -13.39
N ILE A 122 19.60 10.29 -12.46
CA ILE A 122 21.00 10.11 -12.01
C ILE A 122 21.90 9.67 -13.17
N VAL A 123 21.48 8.66 -13.93
CA VAL A 123 22.30 8.08 -15.01
C VAL A 123 22.48 9.09 -16.14
N SER A 124 21.41 9.79 -16.53
CA SER A 124 21.43 10.76 -17.62
C SER A 124 22.03 12.12 -17.23
N ARG A 125 22.37 12.34 -15.94
CA ARG A 125 22.79 13.65 -15.38
C ARG A 125 21.91 14.81 -15.84
N SER A 126 20.62 14.54 -15.95
CA SER A 126 19.64 15.48 -16.52
C SER A 126 19.24 16.57 -15.51
N PHE A 127 18.69 17.69 -16.00
CA PHE A 127 18.12 18.77 -15.17
C PHE A 127 17.12 18.28 -14.12
N LEU A 128 16.46 17.14 -14.36
CA LEU A 128 15.55 16.49 -13.40
C LEU A 128 16.22 16.14 -12.07
N LEU A 129 17.53 15.89 -12.04
CA LEU A 129 18.25 15.61 -10.80
C LEU A 129 18.23 16.81 -9.85
N ALA A 130 18.35 18.04 -10.38
CA ALA A 130 18.29 19.27 -9.59
C ALA A 130 16.88 19.50 -8.99
N LEU A 131 15.83 18.97 -9.63
CA LEU A 131 14.46 19.02 -9.11
C LEU A 131 14.29 18.06 -7.91
N TYR A 132 14.88 16.86 -7.98
CA TYR A 132 14.79 15.86 -6.90
C TYR A 132 15.79 16.08 -5.76
N GLU A 133 16.92 16.76 -6.00
CA GLU A 133 17.86 17.14 -4.94
C GLU A 133 17.28 18.18 -3.98
N ASN A 134 16.33 19.00 -4.46
CA ASN A 134 15.63 19.95 -3.61
C ASN A 134 14.45 19.27 -2.87
N PRO A 135 14.48 19.17 -1.54
CA PRO A 135 13.48 18.44 -0.76
C PRO A 135 12.07 19.05 -0.90
N ILE A 136 11.98 20.36 -1.17
CA ILE A 136 10.71 21.07 -1.35
C ILE A 136 10.05 20.67 -2.68
N TYR A 137 10.80 20.58 -3.77
CA TYR A 137 10.26 20.19 -5.07
C TYR A 137 9.96 18.69 -5.13
N ALA A 138 10.77 17.85 -4.49
CA ALA A 138 10.47 16.43 -4.32
C ALA A 138 9.17 16.22 -3.51
N ALA A 139 8.94 17.02 -2.47
CA ALA A 139 7.70 17.00 -1.71
C ALA A 139 6.52 17.49 -2.56
N ILE A 140 6.66 18.58 -3.32
CA ILE A 140 5.59 19.10 -4.18
C ILE A 140 5.21 18.10 -5.28
N VAL A 141 6.19 17.49 -5.95
CA VAL A 141 5.95 16.50 -7.03
C VAL A 141 5.27 15.25 -6.47
N THR A 142 5.67 14.78 -5.29
CA THR A 142 4.99 13.66 -4.64
C THR A 142 3.58 14.05 -4.19
N LEU A 143 3.38 15.22 -3.58
CA LEU A 143 2.07 15.70 -3.12
C LEU A 143 1.09 15.93 -4.28
N ILE A 144 1.54 16.51 -5.39
CA ILE A 144 0.72 16.67 -6.62
C ILE A 144 0.36 15.31 -7.22
N SER A 145 1.24 14.32 -7.12
CA SER A 145 0.93 12.98 -7.63
C SER A 145 -0.05 12.21 -6.73
N PHE A 146 -0.21 12.62 -5.47
CA PHE A 146 -1.14 12.01 -4.50
C PHE A 146 -2.52 12.72 -4.42
N VAL A 147 -2.70 13.83 -5.15
CA VAL A 147 -3.96 14.59 -5.29
C VAL A 147 -4.68 14.13 -6.55
#